data_AF-A0A286IE92-F1
#
_entry.id   AF-A0A286IE92-F1
#
_cell.length_a   1.000
_cell.length_b   1.000
_cell.length_c   1.000
_cell.angle_alpha   90.00
_cell.angle_beta   90.00
_cell.angle_gamma   90.00
#
_symmetry.space_group_name_H-M   'P 1'
#
loop_
_entity.id
_entity.type
_entity.pdbx_description
1 polymer ?
#
loop_
_entity_poly.entity_id
_entity_poly.type
_entity_poly.pdbx_seq_one_letter_code
_entity_poly.pdbx_strand_id
1 'polypeptide(L)'
;MKWRRPGWQLFTLTAGLFALVCFVEIPPVTALIGGMKLPDQMLFGYDQEGARALFAAFMADQTAADLQGRASASQAYLKLHAGCDPTLPPLLAASLVFWAFVAWKKPVRAGRVQHIASVGFGLAMALALTYLISDLIENHIADTIFGPDALKQAFNKDLALGLQVLTGIKFASLALAIALIAALWFGGGETAHEKSDRAQKAKPALPLT
;
A
#
# COMPACT_ATOMS: atom_id res chain seq x y z
N MET A 1 8.38 21.11 -17.28
CA MET A 1 7.84 20.77 -15.93
C MET A 1 6.32 20.48 -15.89
N LYS A 2 5.57 20.46 -17.01
CA LYS A 2 4.11 20.27 -17.03
C LYS A 2 3.62 18.89 -16.51
N TRP A 3 4.44 17.85 -16.63
CA TRP A 3 4.10 16.46 -16.27
C TRP A 3 4.06 16.16 -14.76
N ARG A 4 4.58 17.05 -13.90
CA ARG A 4 4.61 16.81 -12.45
C ARG A 4 3.29 17.12 -11.75
N ARG A 5 2.44 17.98 -12.35
CA ARG A 5 1.14 18.37 -11.78
C ARG A 5 0.16 17.18 -11.67
N PRO A 6 -0.03 16.34 -12.71
CA PRO A 6 -0.87 15.14 -12.61
C PRO A 6 -0.42 14.19 -11.51
N GLY A 7 0.89 14.05 -11.29
CA GLY A 7 1.46 13.21 -10.23
C GLY A 7 1.12 13.67 -8.82
N TRP A 8 1.24 14.97 -8.56
CA TRP A 8 0.84 15.54 -7.27
C TRP A 8 -0.65 15.41 -7.02
N GLN A 9 -1.48 15.55 -8.05
CA GLN A 9 -2.93 15.34 -7.96
C GLN A 9 -3.26 13.89 -7.60
N LEU A 10 -2.66 12.93 -8.30
CA LEU A 10 -2.84 11.50 -8.03
C LEU A 10 -2.40 11.12 -6.60
N PHE A 11 -1.26 11.63 -6.16
CA PHE A 11 -0.78 11.40 -4.79
C PHE A 11 -1.71 12.01 -3.75
N THR A 12 -2.14 13.27 -3.95
CA THR A 12 -3.04 13.96 -3.01
C THR A 12 -4.40 13.26 -2.92
N LEU A 13 -4.93 12.80 -4.07
CA LEU A 13 -6.16 12.02 -4.12
C LEU A 13 -6.01 10.71 -3.34
N THR A 14 -4.92 9.98 -3.58
CA THR A 14 -4.64 8.70 -2.90
C THR A 14 -4.49 8.92 -1.38
N ALA A 15 -3.76 9.94 -0.95
CA ALA A 15 -3.58 10.27 0.46
C ALA A 15 -4.88 10.71 1.13
N GLY A 16 -5.70 11.51 0.43
CA GLY A 16 -7.01 11.93 0.93
C GLY A 16 -7.97 10.75 1.10
N LEU A 17 -7.98 9.83 0.14
CA LEU A 17 -8.79 8.61 0.22
C LEU A 17 -8.31 7.68 1.33
N PHE A 18 -7.00 7.47 1.46
CA PHE A 18 -6.41 6.71 2.56
C PHE A 18 -6.80 7.31 3.92
N ALA A 19 -6.74 8.63 4.05
CA ALA A 19 -7.14 9.32 5.28
C ALA A 19 -8.64 9.15 5.56
N LEU A 20 -9.49 9.24 4.55
CA LEU A 20 -10.93 8.99 4.69
C LEU A 20 -11.19 7.59 5.23
N VAL A 21 -10.61 6.56 4.59
CA VAL A 21 -10.76 5.17 5.02
C VAL A 21 -10.25 4.98 6.46
N CYS A 22 -9.03 5.44 6.75
CA CYS A 22 -8.39 5.20 8.05
C CYS A 22 -9.03 5.96 9.22
N PHE A 23 -9.49 7.20 9.01
CA PHE A 23 -9.96 8.06 10.10
C PHE A 23 -11.48 8.18 10.18
N VAL A 24 -12.21 7.80 9.12
CA VAL A 24 -13.67 7.95 9.08
C VAL A 24 -14.36 6.60 8.93
N GLU A 25 -13.96 5.77 7.97
CA GLU A 25 -14.72 4.55 7.64
C GLU A 25 -14.36 3.35 8.52
N ILE A 26 -13.07 3.16 8.86
CA ILE A 26 -12.61 2.04 9.69
C ILE A 26 -13.00 2.17 11.18
N PRO A 27 -12.82 3.33 11.87
CA PRO A 27 -13.04 3.41 13.32
C PRO A 27 -14.43 3.00 13.80
N PRO A 28 -15.53 3.30 13.09
CA PRO A 28 -16.85 2.80 13.45
C PRO A 28 -16.96 1.27 13.43
N VAL A 29 -16.32 0.60 12.47
CA VAL A 29 -16.34 -0.86 12.38
C VAL A 29 -15.55 -1.47 13.53
N THR A 30 -14.34 -0.97 13.78
CA THR A 30 -13.48 -1.48 14.87
C THR A 30 -14.14 -1.30 16.23
N ALA A 31 -14.88 -0.21 16.45
CA ALA A 31 -15.64 0.00 17.69
C ALA A 31 -16.69 -1.09 17.95
N LEU A 32 -17.34 -1.62 16.90
CA LEU A 32 -18.37 -2.66 17.02
C LEU A 32 -17.78 -4.04 17.36
N ILE A 33 -16.53 -4.31 16.94
CA ILE A 33 -15.81 -5.56 17.22
C ILE A 33 -14.85 -5.43 18.42
N GLY A 34 -15.20 -4.59 19.41
CA GLY A 34 -14.44 -4.47 20.65
C GLY A 34 -13.06 -3.81 20.49
N GLY A 35 -12.88 -2.96 19.48
CA GLY A 35 -11.62 -2.28 19.20
C GLY A 35 -10.59 -3.15 18.48
N MET A 36 -10.96 -4.37 18.06
CA MET A 36 -10.07 -5.19 17.25
C MET A 36 -9.77 -4.51 15.92
N LYS A 37 -8.54 -4.67 15.45
CA LYS A 37 -8.09 -4.14 14.16
C LYS A 37 -8.69 -4.96 13.01
N LEU A 38 -9.02 -4.31 11.91
CA LEU A 38 -9.36 -5.01 10.67
C LEU A 38 -8.11 -5.64 10.04
N PRO A 39 -8.26 -6.64 9.14
CA PRO A 39 -7.14 -7.30 8.47
C PRO A 39 -6.14 -6.32 7.85
N ASP A 40 -6.63 -5.28 7.15
CA ASP A 40 -5.82 -4.25 6.50
C ASP A 40 -4.96 -3.39 7.43
N GLN A 41 -5.29 -3.38 8.72
CA GLN A 41 -4.55 -2.62 9.73
C GLN A 41 -3.41 -3.43 10.35
N MET A 42 -3.24 -4.69 9.93
CA MET A 42 -2.22 -5.61 10.43
C MET A 42 -1.19 -5.89 9.33
N LEU A 43 0.03 -5.35 9.47
CA LEU A 43 1.09 -5.44 8.46
C LEU A 43 1.47 -6.88 8.05
N PHE A 44 1.26 -7.85 8.93
CA PHE A 44 1.55 -9.27 8.69
C PHE A 44 0.30 -10.14 8.71
N GLY A 45 -0.88 -9.52 8.64
CA GLY A 45 -2.16 -10.16 8.87
C GLY A 45 -2.33 -10.65 10.32
N TYR A 46 -3.45 -11.32 10.55
CA TYR A 46 -3.66 -12.08 11.79
C TYR A 46 -3.08 -13.48 11.64
N ASP A 47 -2.49 -13.98 12.72
CA ASP A 47 -2.28 -15.41 12.85
C ASP A 47 -3.62 -16.15 13.07
N GLN A 48 -3.57 -17.48 13.14
CA GLN A 48 -4.78 -18.28 13.24
C GLN A 48 -5.61 -17.98 14.51
N GLU A 49 -4.97 -17.68 15.63
CA GLU A 49 -5.66 -17.37 16.89
C GLU A 49 -6.32 -16.00 16.82
N GLY A 50 -5.59 -14.99 16.33
CA GLY A 50 -6.12 -13.64 16.13
C GLY A 50 -7.26 -13.60 15.11
N ALA A 51 -7.16 -14.35 14.01
CA ALA A 51 -8.21 -14.46 13.01
C ALA A 51 -9.47 -15.13 13.59
N ARG A 52 -9.30 -16.14 14.45
CA ARG A 52 -10.42 -16.78 15.16
C ARG A 52 -11.06 -15.84 16.17
N ALA A 53 -10.26 -15.07 16.90
CA ALA A 53 -10.76 -14.07 17.85
C ALA A 53 -11.55 -12.98 17.11
N LEU A 54 -11.04 -12.50 15.97
CA LEU A 54 -11.72 -11.52 15.13
C LEU A 54 -13.04 -12.07 14.59
N PHE A 55 -13.04 -13.31 14.09
CA PHE A 55 -14.25 -14.00 13.63
C PHE A 55 -15.30 -14.11 14.74
N ALA A 56 -14.88 -14.48 15.95
CA ALA A 56 -15.77 -14.55 17.11
C ALA A 56 -16.34 -13.18 17.49
N ALA A 57 -15.55 -12.10 17.40
CA ALA A 57 -16.02 -10.74 17.65
C ALA A 57 -17.07 -10.30 16.62
N PHE A 58 -16.85 -10.59 15.33
CA PHE A 58 -17.84 -10.34 14.28
C PHE A 58 -19.13 -11.14 14.49
N MET A 59 -19.04 -12.42 14.86
CA MET A 59 -20.22 -13.24 15.17
C MET A 59 -20.99 -12.72 16.39
N ALA A 60 -20.27 -12.31 17.43
CA ALA A 60 -20.87 -11.77 18.65
C ALA A 60 -21.62 -10.47 18.36
N ASP A 61 -21.01 -9.55 17.58
CA ASP A 61 -21.70 -8.33 17.16
C ASP A 61 -22.88 -8.62 16.24
N GLN A 62 -22.77 -9.55 15.29
CA GLN A 62 -23.88 -9.92 14.41
C GLN A 62 -25.09 -10.43 15.20
N THR A 63 -24.86 -11.32 16.16
CA THR A 63 -25.93 -11.85 17.02
C THR A 63 -26.59 -10.73 17.82
N ALA A 64 -25.80 -9.81 18.37
CA ALA A 64 -26.33 -8.65 19.10
C ALA A 64 -27.09 -7.68 18.18
N ALA A 65 -26.61 -7.47 16.96
CA ALA A 65 -27.21 -6.59 15.97
C ALA A 65 -28.58 -7.11 15.51
N ASP A 66 -28.68 -8.42 15.26
CA ASP A 66 -29.92 -9.09 14.85
C ASP A 66 -31.01 -8.96 15.93
N LEU A 67 -30.63 -9.10 17.21
CA LEU A 67 -31.55 -8.91 18.34
C LEU A 67 -32.03 -7.47 18.50
N GLN A 68 -31.19 -6.50 18.13
CA GLN A 68 -31.45 -5.07 18.29
C GLN A 68 -32.04 -4.42 17.03
N GLY A 69 -32.16 -5.15 15.92
CA GLY A 69 -32.61 -4.63 14.63
C GLY A 69 -31.69 -3.56 14.03
N ARG A 70 -30.38 -3.58 14.35
CA ARG A 70 -29.38 -2.63 13.83
C ARG A 70 -28.48 -3.29 12.79
N ALA A 71 -27.71 -2.48 12.06
CA ALA A 71 -26.65 -3.00 11.20
C ALA A 71 -25.49 -3.60 12.05
N SER A 72 -24.95 -4.72 11.60
CA SER A 72 -23.81 -5.38 12.24
C SER A 72 -22.47 -4.83 11.71
N ALA A 73 -21.40 -5.07 12.46
CA ALA A 73 -20.02 -4.82 12.06
C ALA A 73 -19.69 -5.51 10.74
N SER A 74 -20.19 -6.75 10.55
CA SER A 74 -20.00 -7.52 9.32
C SER A 74 -20.64 -6.84 8.10
N GLN A 75 -21.85 -6.28 8.26
CA GLN A 75 -22.48 -5.48 7.20
C GLN A 75 -21.75 -4.17 6.95
N ALA A 76 -21.26 -3.51 8.00
CA ALA A 76 -20.47 -2.29 7.87
C ALA A 76 -19.12 -2.57 7.17
N TYR A 77 -18.50 -3.71 7.49
CA TYR A 77 -17.27 -4.19 6.86
C TYR A 77 -17.45 -4.47 5.36
N LEU A 78 -18.52 -5.18 4.96
CA LEU A 78 -18.82 -5.36 3.54
C LEU A 78 -19.10 -4.03 2.82
N LYS A 79 -19.75 -3.07 3.48
CA LYS A 79 -19.98 -1.74 2.89
C LYS A 79 -18.69 -0.96 2.67
N LEU A 80 -17.69 -1.15 3.54
CA LEU A 80 -16.35 -0.59 3.36
C LEU A 80 -15.76 -1.10 2.03
N HIS A 81 -15.74 -2.42 1.83
CA HIS A 81 -15.21 -3.07 0.62
C HIS A 81 -16.05 -2.83 -0.65
N ALA A 82 -17.31 -2.42 -0.51
CA ALA A 82 -18.14 -1.98 -1.63
C ALA A 82 -18.06 -0.46 -1.90
N GLY A 83 -17.43 0.29 -1.00
CA GLY A 83 -17.40 1.76 -1.00
C GLY A 83 -16.11 2.34 -1.58
N CYS A 84 -15.43 3.16 -0.77
CA CYS A 84 -14.19 3.83 -1.16
C CYS A 84 -12.98 2.89 -1.21
N ASP A 85 -12.98 1.86 -0.36
CA ASP A 85 -11.87 0.92 -0.18
C ASP A 85 -11.38 0.27 -1.50
N PRO A 86 -12.22 -0.27 -2.40
CA PRO A 86 -11.76 -0.90 -3.65
C PRO A 86 -11.10 0.09 -4.62
N THR A 87 -11.28 1.40 -4.42
CA THR A 87 -10.64 2.43 -5.27
C THR A 87 -9.24 2.80 -4.80
N LEU A 88 -8.92 2.56 -3.53
CA LEU A 88 -7.64 2.93 -2.93
C LEU A 88 -6.44 2.11 -3.48
N PRO A 89 -6.51 0.77 -3.59
CA PRO A 89 -5.39 -0.03 -4.11
C PRO A 89 -5.00 0.31 -5.55
N PRO A 90 -5.94 0.46 -6.51
CA PRO A 90 -5.59 0.92 -7.87
C PRO A 90 -4.93 2.30 -7.89
N LEU A 91 -5.42 3.24 -7.06
CA LEU A 91 -4.84 4.59 -6.97
C LEU A 91 -3.44 4.59 -6.36
N LEU A 92 -3.20 3.75 -5.36
CA LEU A 92 -1.88 3.57 -4.77
C LEU A 92 -0.91 2.92 -5.75
N ALA A 93 -1.32 1.86 -6.45
CA ALA A 93 -0.52 1.22 -7.48
C ALA A 93 -0.17 2.22 -8.61
N ALA A 94 -1.15 2.99 -9.10
CA ALA A 94 -0.93 4.03 -10.09
C ALA A 94 0.03 5.11 -9.59
N SER A 95 -0.09 5.52 -8.33
CA SER A 95 0.83 6.46 -7.68
C SER A 95 2.26 5.93 -7.68
N LEU A 96 2.48 4.69 -7.26
CA LEU A 96 3.81 4.07 -7.24
C LEU A 96 4.43 4.00 -8.64
N VAL A 97 3.67 3.54 -9.64
CA VAL A 97 4.13 3.46 -11.03
C VAL A 97 4.50 4.85 -11.56
N PHE A 98 3.67 5.86 -11.28
CA PHE A 98 3.97 7.23 -11.68
C PHE A 98 5.27 7.74 -11.04
N TRP A 99 5.45 7.53 -9.74
CA TRP A 99 6.66 7.95 -9.03
C TRP A 99 7.92 7.24 -9.53
N ALA A 100 7.81 5.94 -9.84
CA ALA A 100 8.88 5.17 -10.47
C ALA A 100 9.23 5.73 -11.86
N PHE A 101 8.21 6.06 -12.66
CA PHE A 101 8.40 6.65 -13.99
C PHE A 101 9.12 8.01 -13.92
N VAL A 102 8.70 8.88 -12.99
CA VAL A 102 9.36 10.19 -12.80
C VAL A 102 10.81 10.02 -12.33
N ALA A 103 11.08 9.05 -11.46
CA ALA A 103 12.44 8.72 -11.02
C ALA A 103 13.32 8.29 -12.21
N TRP A 104 12.79 7.38 -13.04
CA TRP A 104 13.47 6.85 -14.23
C TRP A 104 13.77 7.93 -15.28
N LYS A 105 12.87 8.90 -15.48
CA LYS A 105 13.05 10.00 -16.45
C LYS A 105 13.96 11.12 -15.98
N LYS A 106 14.59 11.03 -14.80
CA LYS A 106 15.61 12.00 -14.39
C LYS A 106 16.79 11.96 -15.38
N PRO A 107 17.40 13.12 -15.69
CA PRO A 107 18.56 13.16 -16.57
C PRO A 107 19.74 12.44 -15.92
N VAL A 108 20.08 11.25 -16.41
CA VAL A 108 21.24 10.47 -15.96
C VAL A 108 22.26 10.44 -17.09
N ARG A 109 23.45 11.00 -16.87
CA ARG A 109 24.54 11.03 -17.85
C ARG A 109 25.41 9.77 -17.72
N ALA A 110 24.91 8.61 -18.17
CA ALA A 110 25.72 7.42 -18.53
C ALA A 110 24.83 6.24 -18.98
N GLY A 111 25.15 5.60 -20.11
CA GLY A 111 24.35 4.51 -20.68
C GLY A 111 24.18 3.28 -19.77
N ARG A 112 25.20 2.91 -18.98
CA ARG A 112 25.10 1.79 -18.00
C ARG A 112 24.13 2.10 -16.86
N VAL A 113 24.07 3.36 -16.41
CA VAL A 113 23.17 3.80 -15.33
C VAL A 113 21.72 3.88 -15.82
N GLN A 114 21.52 4.18 -17.10
CA GLN A 114 20.20 4.19 -17.74
C GLN A 114 19.57 2.79 -17.83
N HIS A 115 20.36 1.74 -18.12
CA HIS A 115 19.89 0.36 -18.16
C HIS A 115 19.44 -0.13 -16.77
N ILE A 116 20.23 0.14 -15.73
CA ILE A 116 19.87 -0.22 -14.34
C ILE A 116 18.58 0.50 -13.91
N ALA A 117 18.44 1.78 -14.27
CA ALA A 117 17.24 2.55 -13.97
C ALA A 117 15.97 1.99 -14.66
N SER A 118 16.07 1.48 -15.89
CA SER A 118 14.93 0.81 -16.55
C SER A 118 14.55 -0.50 -15.90
N VAL A 119 15.52 -1.30 -15.44
CA VAL A 119 15.25 -2.54 -14.70
C VAL A 119 14.56 -2.22 -13.37
N GLY A 120 15.06 -1.23 -12.63
CA GLY A 120 14.43 -0.78 -11.38
C GLY A 120 13.00 -0.27 -11.58
N PHE A 121 12.74 0.46 -12.67
CA PHE A 121 11.38 0.87 -13.04
C PHE A 121 10.46 -0.31 -13.33
N GLY A 122 10.92 -1.27 -14.15
CA GLY A 122 10.14 -2.48 -14.47
C GLY A 122 9.80 -3.29 -13.22
N LEU A 123 10.76 -3.43 -12.29
CA LEU A 123 10.55 -4.12 -11.02
C LEU A 123 9.56 -3.39 -10.11
N ALA A 124 9.66 -2.07 -9.98
CA ALA A 124 8.71 -1.29 -9.20
C ALA A 124 7.28 -1.40 -9.75
N MET A 125 7.12 -1.44 -11.07
CA MET A 125 5.83 -1.65 -11.72
C MET A 125 5.28 -3.06 -11.45
N ALA A 126 6.12 -4.10 -11.55
CA ALA A 126 5.73 -5.47 -11.24
C ALA A 126 5.24 -5.58 -9.78
N LEU A 127 5.97 -4.99 -8.84
CA LEU A 127 5.60 -5.00 -7.42
C LEU A 127 4.32 -4.23 -7.12
N ALA A 128 4.07 -3.11 -7.81
CA ALA A 128 2.82 -2.37 -7.69
C ALA A 128 1.62 -3.19 -8.19
N LEU A 129 1.80 -3.97 -9.25
CA LEU A 129 0.77 -4.91 -9.74
C LEU A 129 0.57 -6.10 -8.81
N THR A 130 1.65 -6.66 -8.25
CA THR A 130 1.57 -7.72 -7.25
C THR A 130 0.80 -7.25 -6.02
N TYR A 131 1.11 -6.04 -5.52
CA TYR A 131 0.34 -5.40 -4.45
C TYR A 131 -1.16 -5.36 -4.79
N LEU A 132 -1.52 -4.83 -5.96
CA LEU A 132 -2.92 -4.69 -6.37
C LEU A 132 -3.65 -6.04 -6.45
N ILE A 133 -3.03 -7.05 -7.07
CA ILE A 133 -3.65 -8.37 -7.21
C ILE A 133 -3.81 -9.04 -5.85
N SER A 134 -2.77 -8.98 -5.00
CA SER A 134 -2.84 -9.54 -3.66
C SER A 134 -3.94 -8.89 -2.83
N ASP A 135 -4.07 -7.57 -2.90
CA ASP A 135 -5.10 -6.79 -2.20
C ASP A 135 -6.52 -7.17 -2.64
N LEU A 136 -6.78 -7.26 -3.95
CA LEU A 136 -8.09 -7.68 -4.48
C LEU A 136 -8.49 -9.09 -4.03
N ILE A 137 -7.54 -10.04 -4.03
CA ILE A 137 -7.81 -11.42 -3.59
C ILE A 137 -8.00 -11.46 -2.08
N GLU A 138 -7.19 -10.70 -1.33
CA GLU A 138 -7.25 -10.62 0.12
C GLU A 138 -8.60 -10.07 0.60
N ASN A 139 -9.09 -8.98 0.02
CA ASN A 139 -10.41 -8.42 0.33
C ASN A 139 -11.53 -9.43 0.03
N HIS A 140 -11.45 -10.15 -1.09
CA HIS A 140 -12.44 -11.17 -1.42
C HIS A 140 -12.43 -12.33 -0.40
N ILE A 141 -11.24 -12.78 0.02
CA ILE A 141 -11.13 -13.80 1.07
C ILE A 141 -11.68 -13.26 2.39
N ALA A 142 -11.36 -12.02 2.75
CA ALA A 142 -11.86 -11.39 3.97
C ALA A 142 -13.40 -11.36 3.99
N ASP A 143 -14.05 -11.04 2.87
CA ASP A 143 -15.51 -11.06 2.73
C ASP A 143 -16.08 -12.47 2.94
N THR A 144 -15.39 -13.50 2.43
CA THR A 144 -15.80 -14.90 2.60
C THR A 144 -15.59 -15.46 4.01
N ILE A 145 -14.87 -14.74 4.88
CA ILE A 145 -14.67 -15.10 6.30
C ILE A 145 -15.56 -14.25 7.21
N PHE A 146 -15.59 -12.93 6.98
CA PHE A 146 -16.18 -11.95 7.90
C PHE A 146 -17.52 -11.39 7.41
N GLY A 147 -17.99 -11.77 6.22
CA GLY A 147 -19.29 -11.36 5.68
C GLY A 147 -20.49 -12.00 6.43
N PRO A 148 -21.69 -11.40 6.36
CA PRO A 148 -22.84 -11.82 7.18
C PRO A 148 -23.29 -13.26 6.91
N ASP A 149 -23.13 -13.74 5.68
CA ASP A 149 -23.44 -15.11 5.29
C ASP A 149 -22.30 -16.09 5.60
N ALA A 150 -21.05 -15.61 5.64
CA ALA A 150 -19.89 -16.41 6.03
C ALA A 150 -19.91 -16.73 7.53
N LEU A 151 -20.31 -15.75 8.35
CA LEU A 151 -20.40 -15.90 9.81
C LEU A 151 -21.45 -16.92 10.27
N LYS A 152 -22.38 -17.32 9.40
CA LYS A 152 -23.32 -18.43 9.66
C LYS A 152 -22.66 -19.80 9.54
N GLN A 153 -21.46 -19.87 8.97
CA GLN A 153 -20.68 -21.08 8.77
C GLN A 153 -19.59 -21.20 9.84
N ALA A 154 -18.96 -22.37 9.93
CA ALA A 154 -17.82 -22.56 10.83
C ALA A 154 -16.58 -21.81 10.33
N PHE A 155 -15.76 -21.31 11.26
CA PHE A 155 -14.49 -20.65 10.95
C PHE A 155 -13.59 -21.51 10.05
N ASN A 156 -13.22 -20.97 8.89
CA ASN A 156 -12.35 -21.64 7.94
C ASN A 156 -10.88 -21.26 8.16
N LYS A 157 -10.12 -22.22 8.67
CA LYS A 157 -8.70 -22.07 8.99
C LYS A 157 -7.81 -21.84 7.77
N ASP A 158 -8.14 -22.47 6.64
CA ASP A 158 -7.34 -22.40 5.42
C ASP A 158 -7.49 -21.03 4.74
N LEU A 159 -8.71 -20.48 4.75
CA LEU A 159 -8.95 -19.11 4.29
C LEU A 159 -8.26 -18.08 5.19
N ALA A 160 -8.25 -18.28 6.51
CA ALA A 160 -7.53 -17.41 7.42
C ALA A 160 -6.01 -17.42 7.16
N LEU A 161 -5.43 -18.58 6.86
CA LEU A 161 -4.03 -18.68 6.44
C LEU A 161 -3.79 -17.97 5.10
N GLY A 162 -4.70 -18.17 4.13
CA GLY A 162 -4.65 -17.47 2.84
C GLY A 162 -4.65 -15.95 3.00
N LEU A 163 -5.52 -15.43 3.87
CA LEU A 163 -5.59 -14.01 4.23
C LEU A 163 -4.26 -13.50 4.79
N GLN A 164 -3.66 -14.23 5.74
CA GLN A 164 -2.38 -13.87 6.34
C GLN A 164 -1.25 -13.81 5.31
N VAL A 165 -1.15 -14.83 4.45
CA VAL A 165 -0.12 -14.91 3.41
C VAL A 165 -0.27 -13.76 2.40
N LEU A 166 -1.49 -13.51 1.92
CA LEU A 166 -1.74 -12.43 0.97
C LEU A 166 -1.47 -11.06 1.58
N THR A 167 -1.86 -10.83 2.84
CA THR A 167 -1.54 -9.60 3.57
C THR A 167 -0.02 -9.38 3.62
N GLY A 168 0.74 -10.43 3.94
CA GLY A 168 2.20 -10.39 3.93
C GLY A 168 2.77 -10.03 2.55
N ILE A 169 2.28 -10.66 1.47
CA ILE A 169 2.71 -10.38 0.09
C ILE A 169 2.38 -8.94 -0.31
N LYS A 170 1.18 -8.47 0.00
CA LYS A 170 0.68 -7.11 -0.26
C LYS A 170 1.63 -6.07 0.34
N PHE A 171 1.89 -6.14 1.64
CA PHE A 171 2.76 -5.17 2.32
C PHE A 171 4.24 -5.32 1.95
N ALA A 172 4.75 -6.55 1.76
CA ALA A 172 6.11 -6.76 1.28
C ALA A 172 6.33 -6.15 -0.11
N SER A 173 5.37 -6.37 -1.03
CA SER A 173 5.44 -5.83 -2.39
C SER A 173 5.41 -4.30 -2.39
N LEU A 174 4.53 -3.72 -1.58
CA LEU A 174 4.44 -2.27 -1.37
C LEU A 174 5.76 -1.69 -0.83
N ALA A 175 6.32 -2.29 0.23
CA ALA A 175 7.57 -1.83 0.85
C ALA A 175 8.75 -1.91 -0.13
N LEU A 176 8.87 -3.00 -0.88
CA LEU A 176 9.91 -3.18 -1.89
C LEU A 176 9.76 -2.17 -3.05
N ALA A 177 8.54 -1.91 -3.51
CA ALA A 177 8.29 -0.90 -4.54
C ALA A 177 8.75 0.49 -4.08
N ILE A 178 8.40 0.89 -2.85
CA ILE A 178 8.82 2.17 -2.25
C ILE A 178 10.35 2.24 -2.14
N ALA A 179 11.00 1.17 -1.69
CA ALA A 179 12.46 1.11 -1.56
C ALA A 179 13.16 1.27 -2.92
N LEU A 180 12.67 0.60 -3.96
CA LEU A 180 13.20 0.73 -5.32
C LEU A 180 12.99 2.12 -5.90
N ILE A 181 11.81 2.70 -5.70
CA ILE A 181 11.54 4.08 -6.09
C ILE A 181 12.53 5.01 -5.39
N ALA A 182 12.68 4.92 -4.07
CA ALA A 182 13.64 5.71 -3.31
C ALA A 182 15.08 5.53 -3.85
N ALA A 183 15.50 4.29 -4.13
CA ALA A 183 16.80 4.01 -4.73
C ALA A 183 16.97 4.67 -6.11
N LEU A 184 15.95 4.67 -6.97
CA LEU A 184 15.98 5.41 -8.25
C LEU A 184 16.05 6.93 -8.04
N TRP A 185 15.44 7.45 -6.97
CA TRP A 185 15.45 8.87 -6.67
C TRP A 185 16.81 9.36 -6.14
N PHE A 186 17.46 8.58 -5.28
CA PHE A 186 18.67 8.99 -4.54
C PHE A 186 19.96 8.35 -5.04
N GLY A 187 19.89 7.20 -5.72
CA GLY A 187 21.05 6.47 -6.24
C GLY A 187 21.78 7.17 -7.40
N GLY A 188 21.26 8.31 -7.89
CA GLY A 188 21.88 9.14 -8.92
C GLY A 188 22.71 10.32 -8.40
N GLY A 189 23.07 10.35 -7.11
CA GLY A 189 23.86 11.43 -6.51
C GLY A 189 25.26 11.58 -7.14
N GLU A 190 25.69 12.84 -7.30
CA GLU A 190 26.96 13.32 -7.89
C GLU A 190 28.10 12.28 -7.74
N THR A 191 28.60 11.76 -8.87
CA THR A 191 29.79 10.91 -8.86
C THR A 191 30.97 11.70 -8.30
N ALA A 192 31.91 11.03 -7.62
CA ALA A 192 33.10 11.66 -7.02
C ALA A 192 33.90 12.57 -7.99
N HIS A 193 33.69 12.41 -9.30
CA HIS A 193 34.20 13.28 -10.36
C HIS A 193 33.68 14.73 -10.27
N GLU A 194 32.43 14.93 -9.84
CA GLU A 194 31.77 16.25 -9.77
C GLU A 194 32.22 17.05 -8.53
N LYS A 195 32.57 16.37 -7.44
CA LYS A 195 33.30 16.98 -6.31
C LYS A 195 34.72 17.41 -6.73
N SER A 196 35.40 16.63 -7.57
CA SER A 196 36.74 16.97 -8.08
C SER A 196 36.71 18.15 -9.07
N ASP A 197 35.75 18.18 -9.98
CA ASP A 197 35.62 19.26 -10.98
C ASP A 197 35.16 20.59 -10.36
N ARG A 198 34.27 20.56 -9.37
CA ARG A 198 33.95 21.77 -8.58
C ARG A 198 35.12 22.24 -7.73
N ALA A 199 35.90 21.32 -7.15
CA ALA A 199 37.10 21.66 -6.40
C ALA A 199 38.22 22.24 -7.29
N GLN A 200 38.33 21.80 -8.56
CA GLN A 200 39.27 22.37 -9.52
C GLN A 200 38.84 23.75 -10.02
N LYS A 201 37.55 23.98 -10.28
CA LYS A 201 37.04 25.29 -10.72
C LYS A 201 37.00 26.35 -9.61
N ALA A 202 37.06 25.94 -8.35
CA ALA A 202 37.09 26.86 -7.20
C ALA A 202 38.51 27.32 -6.81
N LYS A 203 39.57 26.89 -7.51
CA LYS A 203 40.92 27.43 -7.27
C LYS A 203 41.04 28.83 -7.88
N PRO A 204 41.28 29.89 -7.08
CA PRO A 204 41.58 31.21 -7.64
C PRO A 204 42.88 31.13 -8.44
N ALA A 205 42.88 31.67 -9.65
CA ALA A 205 44.10 31.82 -10.44
C ALA A 205 45.08 32.71 -9.65
N LEU A 206 46.22 32.14 -9.27
CA LEU A 206 47.32 32.91 -8.68
C LEU A 206 47.81 33.94 -9.71
N PRO A 207 48.01 35.21 -9.32
CA PRO A 207 48.57 36.20 -10.22
C PRO A 207 50.03 35.83 -10.52
N LEU A 208 50.34 35.73 -11.82
CA LEU A 208 51.71 35.59 -12.31
C LEU A 208 52.45 36.90 -12.06
N THR A 209 53.47 36.86 -11.21
CA THR A 209 54.50 37.91 -11.07
C THR A 209 55.80 37.45 -11.69
#